data_AF-A0A7V4YYJ6-F1
#
_entry.id   AF-A0A7V4YYJ6-F1
#
_cell.length_a   1.000
_cell.length_b   1.000
_cell.length_c   1.000
_cell.angle_alpha   90.00
_cell.angle_beta   90.00
_cell.angle_gamma   90.00
#
_symmetry.space_group_name_H-M   'P 1'
#
loop_
_entity.id
_entity.type
_entity.pdbx_description
1 polymer ?
#
loop_
_entity_poly.entity_id
_entity_poly.type
_entity_poly.pdbx_seq_one_letter_code
_entity_poly.pdbx_strand_id
1 'polypeptide(L)'
;METNLKLIEAYVAGDDEALETLFFTRGYYDSCFFKARRYLSDDHDAHTAAEDTFLALREKNLLERVAIFEKGGRTEQGFRNYMLTIAENKAKDISAKKPKRPSPLLIDIVSESTESPLSNGEEDPHPTDLFYQRAKQVDACAESIKERESTNPVEKGRKPLDSEFLELWRTVGDYDNEPFRKEFGMTDKQIRVTKQRIMRRLSRCLGID
;
A
#
# COMPACT_ATOMS: atom_id res chain seq x y z
N MET A 1 24.23 2.56 5.54
CA MET A 1 22.77 2.65 5.43
C MET A 1 22.45 3.58 4.26
N GLU A 2 21.96 3.05 3.14
CA GLU A 2 21.61 3.86 1.98
C GLU A 2 20.27 4.58 2.19
N THR A 3 20.20 5.82 1.71
CA THR A 3 18.99 6.64 1.74
C THR A 3 18.13 6.32 0.51
N ASN A 4 16.81 6.52 0.61
CA ASN A 4 15.90 6.34 -0.52
C ASN A 4 16.30 7.23 -1.71
N LEU A 5 16.82 8.43 -1.45
CA LEU A 5 17.33 9.32 -2.49
C LEU A 5 18.45 8.68 -3.32
N LYS A 6 19.40 7.96 -2.70
CA LYS A 6 20.48 7.27 -3.43
C LYS A 6 19.97 6.14 -4.31
N LEU A 7 18.98 5.39 -3.82
CA LEU A 7 18.33 4.35 -4.63
C LEU A 7 17.57 4.96 -5.81
N ILE A 8 16.96 6.13 -5.63
CA ILE A 8 16.31 6.85 -6.72
C ILE A 8 17.35 7.32 -7.75
N GLU A 9 18.48 7.88 -7.29
CA GLU A 9 19.58 8.28 -8.18
C GLU A 9 20.15 7.09 -8.96
N ALA A 10 20.31 5.92 -8.32
CA ALA A 10 20.73 4.68 -8.97
C ALA A 10 19.71 4.23 -10.03
N TYR A 11 18.42 4.23 -9.71
CA TYR A 11 17.36 3.91 -10.67
C TYR A 11 17.37 4.86 -11.88
N VAL A 12 17.56 6.17 -11.62
CA VAL A 12 17.67 7.19 -12.68
C VAL A 12 18.92 6.97 -13.54
N ALA A 13 19.97 6.38 -12.98
CA ALA A 13 21.19 6.00 -13.71
C ALA A 13 21.05 4.67 -14.49
N GLY A 14 19.92 3.98 -14.38
CA GLY A 14 19.65 2.72 -15.10
C GLY A 14 19.69 1.46 -14.25
N ASP A 15 19.80 1.57 -12.93
CA ASP A 15 19.78 0.43 -12.02
C ASP A 15 18.34 0.03 -11.67
N ASP A 16 17.83 -1.03 -12.31
CA ASP A 16 16.48 -1.53 -12.04
C ASP A 16 16.37 -2.22 -10.67
N GLU A 17 17.46 -2.75 -10.09
CA GLU A 17 17.44 -3.37 -8.75
C GLU A 17 17.22 -2.31 -7.66
N ALA A 18 17.68 -1.08 -7.91
CA ALA A 18 17.40 0.05 -7.03
C ALA A 18 15.91 0.39 -6.99
N LEU A 19 15.20 0.25 -8.12
CA LEU A 19 13.75 0.41 -8.18
C LEU A 19 13.05 -0.70 -7.39
N GLU A 20 13.47 -1.95 -7.56
CA GLU A 20 12.94 -3.09 -6.80
C GLU A 20 13.11 -2.87 -5.29
N THR A 21 14.29 -2.41 -4.87
CA THR A 21 14.55 -2.10 -3.46
C THR A 21 13.62 -1.00 -2.94
N LEU A 22 13.42 0.07 -3.70
CA LEU A 22 12.46 1.13 -3.34
C LEU A 22 11.04 0.57 -3.21
N PHE A 23 10.59 -0.19 -4.20
CA PHE A 23 9.24 -0.71 -4.29
C PHE A 23 8.93 -1.72 -3.19
N PHE A 24 9.75 -2.76 -3.06
CA PHE A 24 9.46 -3.93 -2.25
C PHE A 24 10.05 -3.88 -0.85
N THR A 25 11.18 -3.19 -0.66
CA THR A 25 11.86 -3.12 0.65
C THR A 25 11.57 -1.82 1.40
N ARG A 26 11.32 -0.72 0.67
CA ARG A 26 11.13 0.61 1.27
C ARG A 26 9.67 1.09 1.31
N GLY A 27 8.71 0.20 1.02
CA GLY A 27 7.27 0.46 1.21
C GLY A 27 6.62 1.34 0.13
N TYR A 28 7.26 1.49 -1.04
CA TYR A 28 6.68 2.26 -2.14
C TYR A 28 5.55 1.49 -2.84
N TYR A 29 5.58 0.16 -2.81
CA TYR A 29 4.47 -0.69 -3.22
C TYR A 29 3.21 -0.40 -2.40
N ASP A 30 3.32 -0.47 -1.07
CA ASP A 30 2.19 -0.20 -0.15
C ASP A 30 1.64 1.22 -0.37
N SER A 31 2.53 2.19 -0.59
CA SER A 31 2.15 3.56 -0.91
C SER A 31 1.30 3.64 -2.19
N CYS A 32 1.65 2.87 -3.23
CA CYS A 32 0.87 2.79 -4.47
C CYS A 32 -0.46 2.07 -4.27
N PHE A 33 -0.44 0.94 -3.56
CA PHE A 33 -1.63 0.17 -3.23
C PHE A 33 -2.67 1.04 -2.49
N PHE A 34 -2.26 1.70 -1.40
CA PHE A 34 -3.18 2.54 -0.62
C PHE A 34 -3.69 3.74 -1.43
N LYS A 35 -2.86 4.28 -2.32
CA LYS A 35 -3.29 5.35 -3.24
C LYS A 35 -4.32 4.85 -4.24
N ALA A 36 -4.13 3.66 -4.81
CA ALA A 36 -5.06 3.03 -5.74
C ALA A 36 -6.39 2.63 -5.07
N ARG A 37 -6.32 2.14 -3.83
CA ARG A 37 -7.47 1.74 -3.01
C ARG A 37 -8.49 2.87 -2.77
N ARG A 38 -8.07 4.14 -2.89
CA ARG A 38 -8.98 5.30 -2.83
C ARG A 38 -9.96 5.38 -4.01
N TYR A 39 -9.65 4.70 -5.13
CA TYR A 39 -10.42 4.76 -6.38
C TYR A 39 -11.10 3.44 -6.75
N LEU A 40 -10.66 2.35 -6.13
CA LEU A 40 -11.10 0.99 -6.44
C LEU A 40 -11.77 0.41 -5.20
N SER A 41 -12.81 -0.41 -5.39
CA SER A 41 -13.55 -1.09 -4.31
C SER A 41 -13.07 -2.51 -4.02
N ASP A 42 -12.22 -3.06 -4.89
CA ASP A 42 -11.60 -4.38 -4.74
C ASP A 42 -10.11 -4.25 -4.36
N ASP A 43 -9.63 -5.08 -3.43
CA ASP A 43 -8.22 -5.13 -3.05
C ASP A 43 -7.37 -5.70 -4.19
N HIS A 44 -7.91 -6.66 -4.95
CA HIS A 44 -7.21 -7.26 -6.08
C HIS A 44 -6.87 -6.22 -7.15
N ASP A 45 -7.85 -5.40 -7.55
CA ASP A 45 -7.60 -4.31 -8.51
C ASP A 45 -6.57 -3.31 -7.99
N ALA A 46 -6.57 -3.02 -6.68
CA ALA A 46 -5.64 -2.07 -6.09
C ALA A 46 -4.20 -2.62 -6.09
N HIS A 47 -4.04 -3.93 -5.88
CA HIS A 47 -2.77 -4.62 -6.11
C HIS A 47 -2.36 -4.57 -7.59
N THR A 48 -3.29 -4.86 -8.52
CA THR A 48 -3.03 -4.72 -9.97
C THR A 48 -2.55 -3.31 -10.32
N ALA A 49 -3.19 -2.27 -9.79
CA ALA A 49 -2.77 -0.89 -10.03
C ALA A 49 -1.37 -0.58 -9.47
N ALA A 50 -0.99 -1.15 -8.32
CA ALA A 50 0.33 -1.00 -7.73
C ALA A 50 1.41 -1.74 -8.53
N GLU A 51 1.11 -2.95 -9.00
CA GLU A 51 1.99 -3.74 -9.88
C GLU A 51 2.18 -3.05 -11.24
N ASP A 52 1.10 -2.60 -11.86
CA ASP A 52 1.13 -1.81 -13.09
C ASP A 52 1.94 -0.51 -12.95
N THR A 53 2.00 0.05 -11.74
CA THR A 53 2.83 1.23 -11.43
C THR A 53 4.31 0.88 -11.43
N PHE A 54 4.67 -0.24 -10.81
CA PHE A 54 6.05 -0.74 -10.83
C PHE A 54 6.50 -1.03 -12.27
N LEU A 55 5.69 -1.75 -13.04
CA LEU A 55 5.99 -2.06 -14.44
C LEU A 55 6.13 -0.79 -15.28
N ALA A 56 5.21 0.16 -15.12
CA ALA A 56 5.26 1.44 -15.84
C ALA A 56 6.50 2.28 -15.52
N LEU A 57 7.06 2.13 -14.32
CA LEU A 57 8.35 2.74 -13.96
C LEU A 57 9.50 1.97 -14.59
N ARG A 58 9.53 0.64 -14.43
CA ARG A 58 10.59 -0.21 -14.99
C ARG A 58 10.76 -0.04 -16.50
N GLU A 59 9.67 0.08 -17.24
CA GLU A 59 9.65 0.27 -18.69
C GLU A 59 10.14 1.66 -19.15
N LYS A 60 10.34 2.62 -18.22
CA LYS A 60 10.85 3.95 -18.58
C LYS A 60 12.27 3.85 -19.11
N ASN A 61 12.52 4.52 -20.23
CA ASN A 61 13.89 4.68 -20.72
C ASN A 61 14.65 5.73 -19.88
N LEU A 62 15.98 5.77 -20.04
CA LEU A 62 16.87 6.64 -19.25
C LEU A 62 16.45 8.12 -19.29
N LEU A 63 16.08 8.65 -20.47
CA LEU A 63 15.68 10.04 -20.63
C LEU A 63 14.40 10.35 -19.84
N GLU A 64 13.43 9.45 -19.86
CA GLU A 64 12.20 9.58 -19.08
C GLU A 64 12.49 9.54 -17.58
N ARG A 65 13.36 8.63 -17.13
CA ARG A 65 13.76 8.53 -15.71
C ARG A 65 14.42 9.81 -15.21
N VAL A 66 15.35 10.38 -15.98
CA VAL A 66 15.99 11.66 -15.67
C VAL A 66 14.96 12.78 -15.61
N ALA A 67 14.07 12.87 -16.60
CA ALA A 67 13.05 13.92 -16.65
C ALA A 67 12.08 13.86 -15.45
N ILE A 68 11.76 12.66 -14.97
CA ILE A 68 10.95 12.46 -13.75
C ILE A 68 11.67 13.05 -12.54
N PHE A 69 12.95 12.72 -12.37
CA PHE A 69 13.73 13.17 -11.23
C PHE A 69 13.91 14.68 -11.22
N GLU A 70 14.13 15.30 -12.39
CA GLU A 70 14.23 16.75 -12.50
C GLU A 70 12.90 17.47 -12.22
N LYS A 71 11.79 16.98 -12.77
CA LYS A 71 10.45 17.54 -12.48
C LYS A 71 10.07 17.42 -11.01
N GLY A 72 10.53 16.37 -10.33
CA GLY A 72 10.39 16.16 -8.89
C GLY A 72 11.33 17.01 -8.03
N GLY A 73 12.09 17.93 -8.61
CA GLY A 73 13.06 18.77 -7.89
C GLY A 73 14.25 17.98 -7.33
N ARG A 74 14.54 16.80 -7.89
CA ARG A 74 15.60 15.87 -7.43
C ARG A 74 15.44 15.49 -5.95
N THR A 75 14.19 15.33 -5.52
CA THR A 75 13.87 14.95 -4.15
C THR A 75 13.20 13.59 -4.10
N GLU A 76 13.38 12.88 -2.98
CA GLU A 76 12.64 11.66 -2.70
C GLU A 76 11.12 11.89 -2.78
N GLN A 77 10.65 13.00 -2.18
CA GLN A 77 9.23 13.34 -2.17
C GLN A 77 8.67 13.57 -3.57
N GLY A 78 9.44 14.24 -4.44
CA GLY A 78 9.03 14.48 -5.82
C GLY A 78 8.89 13.19 -6.62
N PHE A 79 9.87 12.29 -6.48
CA PHE A 79 9.80 10.97 -7.11
C PHE A 79 8.62 10.14 -6.59
N ARG A 80 8.41 10.12 -5.27
CA ARG A 80 7.27 9.43 -4.66
C ARG A 80 5.94 10.01 -5.15
N ASN A 81 5.79 11.32 -5.23
CA ASN A 81 4.57 11.96 -5.74
C ASN A 81 4.30 11.58 -7.20
N TYR A 82 5.35 11.49 -8.02
CA TYR A 82 5.23 11.04 -9.40
C TYR A 82 4.71 9.60 -9.47
N MET A 83 5.31 8.70 -8.71
CA MET A 83 4.87 7.30 -8.61
C MET A 83 3.41 7.20 -8.14
N LEU A 84 3.00 7.95 -7.12
CA LEU A 84 1.62 7.99 -6.66
C LEU A 84 0.64 8.51 -7.71
N THR A 85 1.10 9.38 -8.62
CA THR A 85 0.30 9.87 -9.74
C THR A 85 0.08 8.76 -10.78
N ILE A 86 1.09 7.92 -11.03
CA ILE A 86 0.93 6.74 -11.88
C ILE A 86 -0.08 5.78 -11.27
N ALA A 87 0.06 5.44 -9.98
CA ALA A 87 -0.87 4.55 -9.29
C ALA A 87 -2.31 5.05 -9.32
N GLU A 88 -2.51 6.36 -9.13
CA GLU A 88 -3.82 7.00 -9.28
C GLU A 88 -4.40 6.84 -10.70
N ASN A 89 -3.59 7.07 -11.73
CA ASN A 89 -4.05 6.94 -13.11
C ASN A 89 -4.40 5.48 -13.45
N LYS A 90 -3.56 4.52 -13.04
CA LYS A 90 -3.83 3.08 -13.19
C LYS A 90 -5.13 2.67 -12.51
N ALA A 91 -5.37 3.16 -11.30
CA ALA A 91 -6.60 2.88 -10.58
C ALA A 91 -7.84 3.48 -11.26
N LYS A 92 -7.74 4.70 -11.79
CA LYS A 92 -8.82 5.33 -12.58
C LYS A 92 -9.11 4.56 -13.87
N ASP A 93 -8.07 4.07 -14.55
CA ASP A 93 -8.23 3.28 -15.78
C ASP A 93 -8.94 1.96 -15.51
N ILE A 94 -8.58 1.25 -14.42
CA ILE A 94 -9.27 0.03 -14.01
C ILE A 94 -10.73 0.33 -13.66
N SER A 95 -10.98 1.40 -12.90
CA SER A 95 -12.33 1.84 -12.52
C SER A 95 -13.19 2.17 -13.75
N ALA A 96 -12.62 2.82 -14.77
CA ALA A 96 -13.31 3.18 -16.00
C ALA A 96 -13.64 1.96 -16.89
N LYS A 97 -12.81 0.91 -16.84
CA LYS A 97 -13.03 -0.35 -17.58
C LYS A 97 -14.08 -1.24 -16.94
N LYS A 98 -14.40 -1.05 -15.65
CA LYS A 98 -15.48 -1.79 -15.01
C LYS A 98 -16.83 -1.28 -15.51
N PRO A 99 -17.75 -2.16 -15.93
CA PRO A 99 -19.11 -1.74 -16.21
C PRO A 99 -19.66 -1.08 -14.95
N LYS A 100 -20.16 0.17 -15.07
CA LYS A 100 -20.86 0.83 -13.96
C LYS A 100 -21.91 -0.14 -13.46
N ARG A 101 -21.73 -0.66 -12.24
CA ARG A 101 -22.70 -1.58 -11.64
C ARG A 101 -24.07 -0.93 -11.78
N PRO A 102 -25.07 -1.60 -12.38
CA PRO A 102 -26.43 -1.11 -12.29
C PRO A 102 -26.77 -0.90 -10.80
N SER A 103 -27.48 0.18 -10.53
CA SER A 103 -28.03 0.54 -9.22
C SER A 103 -28.46 -0.70 -8.42
N PRO A 104 -28.22 -0.78 -7.10
CA PRO A 104 -28.58 -1.93 -6.28
C PRO A 104 -30.10 -1.95 -6.01
N LEU A 105 -30.87 -2.13 -7.06
CA LEU A 105 -32.28 -2.49 -7.03
C LEU A 105 -32.52 -3.43 -8.21
N LEU A 106 -32.40 -4.73 -7.94
CA LEU A 106 -33.21 -5.84 -8.46
C LEU A 106 -32.37 -7.12 -8.69
N ILE A 107 -32.45 -8.01 -7.70
CA ILE A 107 -32.85 -9.42 -7.80
C ILE A 107 -31.83 -10.50 -8.27
N ASP A 108 -31.78 -11.49 -7.38
CA ASP A 108 -31.57 -12.94 -7.43
C ASP A 108 -30.22 -13.62 -7.75
N ILE A 109 -29.86 -14.39 -6.73
CA ILE A 109 -29.00 -15.56 -6.62
C ILE A 109 -29.17 -16.50 -7.82
N VAL A 110 -28.08 -16.76 -8.56
CA VAL A 110 -27.76 -18.11 -9.02
C VAL A 110 -26.24 -18.28 -8.90
N SER A 111 -25.85 -19.14 -7.96
CA SER A 111 -24.53 -19.77 -7.92
C SER A 111 -24.32 -20.57 -9.20
N GLU A 112 -23.21 -20.34 -9.89
CA GLU A 112 -22.55 -21.40 -10.63
C GLU A 112 -21.04 -21.26 -10.47
N SER A 113 -20.51 -22.09 -9.56
CA SER A 113 -19.10 -22.41 -9.48
C SER A 113 -18.70 -23.16 -10.74
N THR A 114 -17.85 -22.56 -11.57
CA THR A 114 -17.01 -23.32 -12.49
C THR A 114 -15.59 -23.31 -11.96
N GLU A 115 -15.26 -24.38 -11.23
CA GLU A 115 -13.88 -24.78 -10.95
C GLU A 115 -13.12 -24.95 -12.27
N SER A 116 -11.92 -24.38 -12.35
CA SER A 116 -10.92 -24.76 -13.35
C SER A 116 -9.78 -25.50 -12.65
N PRO A 117 -9.24 -26.56 -13.25
CA PRO A 117 -8.49 -27.58 -12.54
C PRO A 117 -7.06 -27.14 -12.23
N LEU A 118 -6.61 -27.58 -11.05
CA LEU A 118 -5.26 -27.47 -10.50
C LEU A 118 -4.20 -27.96 -11.50
N SER A 119 -3.29 -27.06 -11.88
CA SER A 119 -1.98 -27.42 -12.43
C SER A 119 -1.01 -27.63 -11.27
N ASN A 120 -0.69 -28.89 -10.97
CA ASN A 120 0.41 -29.25 -10.08
C ASN A 120 1.73 -29.11 -10.85
N GLY A 121 2.28 -27.90 -10.86
CA GLY A 121 3.70 -27.66 -11.13
C GLY A 121 4.32 -27.15 -9.83
N GLU A 122 5.39 -27.78 -9.37
CA GLU A 122 6.30 -27.17 -8.40
C GLU A 122 6.95 -25.95 -9.09
N GLU A 123 6.22 -24.83 -9.10
CA GLU A 123 6.77 -23.52 -9.47
C GLU A 123 7.35 -22.90 -8.20
N ASP A 124 8.63 -22.54 -8.27
CA ASP A 124 9.24 -21.62 -7.29
C ASP A 124 8.27 -20.45 -7.09
N PRO A 125 7.89 -20.11 -5.84
CA PRO A 125 6.81 -19.17 -5.62
C PRO A 125 7.16 -17.85 -6.27
N HIS A 126 6.33 -17.42 -7.23
CA HIS A 126 6.51 -16.16 -7.92
C HIS A 126 6.56 -15.05 -6.85
N PRO A 127 7.41 -14.03 -6.98
CA PRO A 127 7.58 -13.01 -5.94
C PRO A 127 6.25 -12.46 -5.42
N THR A 128 5.28 -12.22 -6.31
CA THR A 128 3.91 -11.80 -5.95
C THR A 128 3.18 -12.75 -5.00
N ASP A 129 3.38 -14.07 -5.08
CA ASP A 129 2.73 -15.04 -4.19
C ASP A 129 3.26 -14.96 -2.75
N LEU A 130 4.57 -14.75 -2.58
CA LEU A 130 5.19 -14.48 -1.28
C LEU A 130 4.70 -13.13 -0.70
N PHE A 131 4.38 -12.16 -1.55
CA PHE A 131 3.84 -10.86 -1.14
C PHE A 131 2.34 -10.91 -0.80
N TYR A 132 1.51 -11.63 -1.55
CA TYR A 132 0.12 -11.89 -1.18
C TYR A 132 0.02 -12.58 0.18
N GLN A 133 0.96 -13.49 0.48
CA GLN A 133 1.06 -14.10 1.80
C GLN A 133 1.44 -13.08 2.88
N ARG A 134 2.39 -12.17 2.63
CA ARG A 134 2.75 -11.10 3.59
C ARG A 134 1.62 -10.10 3.81
N ALA A 135 0.91 -9.67 2.77
CA ALA A 135 -0.24 -8.77 2.91
C ALA A 135 -1.35 -9.40 3.77
N LYS A 136 -1.67 -10.68 3.49
CA LYS A 136 -2.60 -11.47 4.32
C LYS A 136 -2.12 -11.61 5.76
N GLN A 137 -0.82 -11.78 6.00
CA GLN A 137 -0.26 -11.83 7.35
C GLN A 137 -0.36 -10.48 8.07
N VAL A 138 -0.12 -9.36 7.37
CA VAL A 138 -0.26 -8.01 7.92
C VAL A 138 -1.72 -7.72 8.29
N ASP A 139 -2.68 -8.17 7.48
CA ASP A 139 -4.11 -8.04 7.77
C ASP A 139 -4.56 -8.95 8.92
N ALA A 140 -4.09 -10.19 8.96
CA ALA A 140 -4.34 -11.09 10.10
C ALA A 140 -3.77 -10.50 11.41
N CYS A 141 -2.62 -9.84 11.34
CA CYS A 141 -2.03 -9.14 12.48
C CYS A 141 -2.83 -7.89 12.89
N ALA A 142 -3.38 -7.14 11.93
CA ALA A 142 -4.25 -6.00 12.21
C ALA A 142 -5.55 -6.43 12.91
N GLU A 143 -6.17 -7.53 12.45
CA GLU A 143 -7.35 -8.11 13.10
C GLU A 143 -7.03 -8.64 14.52
N SER A 144 -5.85 -9.26 14.72
CA SER A 144 -5.43 -9.68 16.08
C SER A 144 -5.23 -8.51 17.05
N ILE A 145 -4.77 -7.35 16.56
CA ILE A 145 -4.69 -6.12 17.37
C ILE A 145 -6.10 -5.67 17.78
N LYS A 146 -7.05 -5.67 16.85
CA LYS A 146 -8.46 -5.32 17.09
C LYS A 146 -9.15 -6.25 18.09
N GLU A 147 -8.92 -7.56 17.98
CA GLU A 147 -9.44 -8.55 18.92
C GLU A 147 -8.89 -8.32 20.34
N ARG A 148 -7.58 -8.08 20.48
CA ARG A 148 -6.98 -7.78 21.80
C ARG A 148 -7.53 -6.49 22.43
N GLU A 149 -7.84 -5.49 21.62
CA GLU A 149 -8.45 -4.23 22.07
C GLU A 149 -9.90 -4.44 22.52
N SER A 150 -10.65 -5.33 21.87
CA SER A 150 -12.02 -5.67 22.29
C SER A 150 -12.09 -6.35 23.67
N THR A 151 -11.01 -7.03 24.07
CA THR A 151 -10.91 -7.74 25.36
C THR A 151 -10.39 -6.88 26.52
N ASN A 152 -9.91 -5.66 26.26
CA ASN A 152 -9.42 -4.71 27.28
C ASN A 152 -10.19 -3.38 27.16
N PRO A 153 -11.19 -3.11 28.03
CA PRO A 153 -11.92 -1.85 27.97
C PRO A 153 -10.99 -0.69 28.31
N VAL A 154 -10.70 0.16 27.33
CA VAL A 154 -9.88 1.36 27.53
C VAL A 154 -10.67 2.38 28.35
N GLU A 155 -10.13 2.75 29.51
CA GLU A 155 -10.66 3.78 30.39
C GLU A 155 -10.88 5.12 29.66
N LYS A 156 -11.98 5.78 30.01
CA LYS A 156 -12.43 7.06 29.45
C LYS A 156 -11.31 8.11 29.40
N GLY A 157 -10.87 8.44 28.18
CA GLY A 157 -9.90 9.52 27.92
C GLY A 157 -9.24 9.39 26.55
N ARG A 158 -10.01 9.58 25.47
CA ARG A 158 -9.65 9.61 24.04
C ARG A 158 -8.15 9.48 23.70
N LYS A 159 -7.62 8.26 23.74
CA LYS A 159 -6.52 7.87 22.85
C LYS A 159 -7.14 6.96 21.79
N PRO A 160 -6.87 7.17 20.50
CA PRO A 160 -7.40 6.28 19.48
C PRO A 160 -6.90 4.86 19.74
N LEU A 161 -7.77 3.89 19.48
CA LEU A 161 -7.36 2.49 19.41
C LEU A 161 -6.28 2.36 18.33
N ASP A 162 -5.31 1.45 18.53
CA ASP A 162 -4.27 1.22 17.52
C ASP A 162 -4.88 0.70 16.22
N SER A 163 -6.02 -0.02 16.29
CA SER A 163 -6.82 -0.43 15.12
C SER A 163 -7.38 0.76 14.33
N GLU A 164 -8.11 1.67 14.99
CA GLU A 164 -8.66 2.89 14.36
C GLU A 164 -7.55 3.79 13.79
N PHE A 165 -6.44 3.94 14.53
CA PHE A 165 -5.29 4.69 14.06
C PHE A 165 -4.65 4.02 12.83
N LEU A 166 -4.50 2.69 12.85
CA LEU A 166 -3.95 1.92 11.74
C LEU A 166 -4.86 2.00 10.50
N GLU A 167 -6.19 1.94 10.66
CA GLU A 167 -7.15 2.12 9.56
C GLU A 167 -7.05 3.52 8.96
N LEU A 168 -7.02 4.57 9.78
CA LEU A 168 -6.83 5.93 9.29
C LEU A 168 -5.47 6.06 8.61
N TRP A 169 -4.42 5.46 9.17
CA TRP A 169 -3.08 5.50 8.61
C TRP A 169 -2.96 4.79 7.27
N ARG A 170 -3.59 3.62 7.12
CA ARG A 170 -3.74 2.94 5.83
C ARG A 170 -4.47 3.81 4.81
N THR A 171 -5.48 4.56 5.27
CA THR A 171 -6.29 5.43 4.40
C THR A 171 -5.51 6.67 3.93
N VAL A 172 -4.80 7.35 4.84
CA VAL A 172 -4.21 8.67 4.58
C VAL A 172 -2.72 8.61 4.22
N GLY A 173 -2.04 7.53 4.60
CA GLY A 173 -0.61 7.28 4.35
C GLY A 173 0.33 7.96 5.34
N ASP A 174 1.64 7.81 5.11
CA ASP A 174 2.68 8.22 6.07
C ASP A 174 2.89 9.72 6.24
N TYR A 175 2.52 10.50 5.23
CA TYR A 175 2.98 11.88 5.08
C TYR A 175 1.89 12.91 5.42
N ASP A 176 0.64 12.48 5.53
CA ASP A 176 -0.47 13.36 5.89
C ASP A 176 -0.88 13.16 7.36
N ASN A 177 -0.45 14.10 8.19
CA ASN A 177 -0.79 14.14 9.60
C ASN A 177 -2.06 14.95 9.89
N GLU A 178 -2.62 15.66 8.90
CA GLU A 178 -3.81 16.50 9.10
C GLU A 178 -5.06 15.70 9.50
N PRO A 179 -5.36 14.53 8.90
CA PRO A 179 -6.48 13.70 9.32
C PRO A 179 -6.35 13.21 10.77
N PHE A 180 -5.15 12.81 11.20
CA PHE A 180 -4.93 12.37 12.59
C PHE A 180 -5.06 13.53 13.60
N ARG A 181 -4.67 14.74 13.21
CA ARG A 181 -4.88 15.96 14.02
C ARG A 181 -6.36 16.25 14.19
N LYS A 182 -7.14 16.14 13.11
CA LYS A 182 -8.58 16.40 13.10
C LYS A 182 -9.37 15.33 13.85
N GLU A 183 -9.10 14.07 13.56
CA GLU A 183 -9.87 12.92 14.08
C GLU A 183 -9.51 12.60 15.53
N PHE A 184 -8.22 12.69 15.88
CA PHE A 184 -7.72 12.22 17.17
C PHE A 184 -7.13 13.33 18.05
N GLY A 185 -7.07 14.57 17.59
CA GLY A 185 -6.51 15.69 18.36
C GLY A 185 -5.02 15.54 18.68
N MET A 186 -4.29 14.75 17.88
CA MET A 186 -2.90 14.37 18.18
C MET A 186 -1.89 15.37 17.58
N THR A 187 -0.82 15.67 18.30
CA THR A 187 0.34 16.40 17.76
C THR A 187 1.17 15.52 16.82
N ASP A 188 1.96 16.12 15.91
CA ASP A 188 2.86 15.39 15.00
C ASP A 188 3.82 14.45 15.73
N LYS A 189 4.27 14.86 16.92
CA LYS A 189 5.12 14.02 17.79
C LYS A 189 4.36 12.78 18.26
N GLN A 190 3.11 12.94 18.70
CA GLN A 190 2.27 11.81 19.12
C GLN A 190 1.95 10.88 17.95
N ILE A 191 1.63 11.42 16.77
CA ILE A 191 1.38 10.64 15.55
C ILE A 191 2.61 9.79 15.21
N ARG A 192 3.80 10.39 15.20
CA ARG A 192 5.06 9.66 14.94
C ARG A 192 5.31 8.53 15.94
N VAL A 193 5.12 8.79 17.23
CA VAL A 193 5.31 7.77 18.27
C VAL A 193 4.30 6.64 18.14
N THR A 194 3.04 6.96 17.84
CA THR A 194 1.99 5.95 17.61
C THR A 194 2.27 5.11 16.37
N LYS A 195 2.70 5.74 15.26
CA LYS A 195 3.16 5.04 14.05
C LYS A 195 4.26 4.03 14.37
N GLN A 196 5.30 4.46 15.09
CA GLN A 196 6.40 3.57 15.52
C GLN A 196 5.92 2.45 16.45
N ARG A 197 5.01 2.73 17.38
CA ARG A 197 4.44 1.71 18.29
C ARG A 197 3.68 0.64 17.52
N ILE A 198 2.83 1.04 16.57
CA ILE A 198 2.03 0.13 15.75
C ILE A 198 2.94 -0.71 14.85
N MET A 199 3.95 -0.11 14.21
CA MET A 199 4.93 -0.87 13.43
C MET A 199 5.64 -1.93 14.26
N ARG A 200 6.10 -1.60 15.48
CA ARG A 200 6.70 -2.60 16.38
C ARG A 200 5.73 -3.71 16.82
N ARG A 201 4.43 -3.45 16.83
CA ARG A 201 3.42 -4.48 17.11
C ARG A 201 3.21 -5.38 15.90
N LEU A 202 3.13 -4.80 14.71
CA LEU A 202 3.05 -5.53 13.44
C LEU A 202 4.31 -6.38 13.22
N SER A 203 5.52 -5.81 13.35
CA SER A 203 6.78 -6.54 13.23
C SER A 203 6.85 -7.76 14.16
N ARG A 204 6.46 -7.60 15.44
CA ARG A 204 6.39 -8.72 16.40
C ARG A 204 5.36 -9.78 16.03
N CYS A 205 4.21 -9.36 15.50
CA CYS A 205 3.19 -10.30 15.04
C CYS A 205 3.64 -11.08 13.79
N LEU A 206 4.43 -10.43 12.93
CA LEU A 206 4.98 -11.00 11.70
C LEU A 206 6.29 -11.78 11.93
N GLY A 207 6.83 -11.78 13.16
CA GLY A 207 8.11 -12.44 13.48
C GLY A 207 9.33 -11.77 12.82
N ILE A 208 9.24 -10.48 12.49
CA ILE A 208 10.32 -9.67 11.91
C ILE A 208 10.99 -8.91 13.06
N ASP A 209 12.24 -9.27 13.38
CA ASP A 209 13.08 -8.58 14.38
C ASP A 209 13.75 -7.31 13.81
#